data_AF-A0A7C4R0D0-F1
#
_entry.id   AF-A0A7C4R0D0-F1
#
_cell.length_a   1.000
_cell.length_b   1.000
_cell.length_c   1.000
_cell.angle_alpha   90.00
_cell.angle_beta   90.00
_cell.angle_gamma   90.00
#
_symmetry.space_group_name_H-M   'P 1'
#
loop_
_entity.id
_entity.type
_entity.pdbx_description
1 polymer ?
#
loop_
_entity_poly.entity_id
_entity_poly.type
_entity_poly.pdbx_seq_one_letter_code
_entity_poly.pdbx_strand_id
1 'polypeptide(L)'
;MPSIIPPKFKRIVRKIVWTHHVRAKMRAYGLSESRVLRVIHSPHRIEEGVAEKTVAMMQRTGKAPKGHEIWTMFQDRGVERRVISAWRYPGVSPKRGPLPKEVTEEIAGASGFVE
;
A
#
# COMPACT_ATOMS: atom_id res chain seq x y z
N MET A 1 35.46 26.64 10.21
CA MET A 1 34.89 25.38 9.68
C MET A 1 33.81 25.73 8.68
N PRO A 2 33.95 25.40 7.38
CA PRO A 2 32.85 25.61 6.44
C PRO A 2 31.72 24.63 6.79
N SER A 3 30.55 25.19 7.10
CA SER A 3 29.32 24.43 7.31
C SER A 3 28.91 23.78 5.98
N ILE A 4 29.02 22.46 5.91
CA ILE A 4 28.53 21.67 4.78
C ILE A 4 27.00 21.65 4.93
N ILE A 5 26.33 22.57 4.24
CA ILE A 5 24.87 22.56 4.13
C ILE A 5 24.51 21.27 3.35
N PRO A 6 23.78 20.31 3.96
CA PRO A 6 23.41 19.10 3.25
C PRO A 6 22.53 19.46 2.03
N PRO A 7 22.72 18.78 0.88
CA PRO A 7 21.96 19.08 -0.33
C PRO A 7 20.47 18.93 -0.06
N LYS A 8 19.68 19.92 -0.49
CA LYS A 8 18.21 19.92 -0.36
C LYS A 8 17.65 18.70 -1.10
N PHE A 9 17.12 17.72 -0.37
CA PHE A 9 16.47 16.54 -0.94
C PHE A 9 15.30 16.98 -1.83
N LYS A 10 15.41 16.79 -3.15
CA LYS A 10 14.37 17.18 -4.11
C LYS A 10 13.18 16.25 -3.95
N ARG A 11 12.11 16.73 -3.30
CA ARG A 11 10.85 15.99 -3.17
C ARG A 11 10.24 15.75 -4.57
N ILE A 12 10.32 14.50 -5.05
CA ILE A 12 9.69 14.10 -6.31
C ILE A 12 8.18 14.03 -6.08
N VAL A 13 7.45 14.98 -6.64
CA VAL A 13 5.98 14.95 -6.67
C VAL A 13 5.56 14.02 -7.80
N ARG A 14 4.92 12.90 -7.46
CA ARG A 14 4.39 11.95 -8.44
C ARG A 14 2.93 12.28 -8.76
N LYS A 15 2.55 12.17 -10.04
CA LYS A 15 1.14 12.28 -10.44
C LYS A 15 0.38 11.06 -9.91
N ILE A 16 -0.68 11.29 -9.14
CA ILE A 16 -1.49 10.21 -8.57
C ILE A 16 -2.50 9.73 -9.61
N VAL A 17 -2.53 8.43 -9.85
CA VAL A 17 -3.49 7.76 -10.74
C VAL A 17 -4.33 6.79 -9.93
N TRP A 18 -5.62 7.07 -9.81
CA TRP A 18 -6.59 6.23 -9.11
C TRP A 18 -7.17 5.18 -10.05
N THR A 19 -6.89 3.90 -9.78
CA THR A 19 -7.53 2.81 -10.52
C THR A 19 -9.02 2.68 -10.21
N HIS A 20 -9.76 1.97 -11.05
CA HIS A 20 -11.15 1.63 -10.76
C HIS A 20 -11.26 0.82 -9.44
N HIS A 21 -10.32 -0.09 -9.19
CA HIS A 21 -10.31 -0.94 -8.01
C HIS A 21 -10.20 -0.13 -6.70
N VAL A 22 -9.25 0.81 -6.61
CA VAL A 22 -9.13 1.65 -5.40
C VAL A 22 -10.37 2.52 -5.21
N ARG A 23 -10.95 3.08 -6.27
CA ARG A 23 -12.18 3.89 -6.16
C ARG A 23 -13.34 3.07 -5.61
N ALA A 24 -13.51 1.83 -6.06
CA ALA A 24 -14.53 0.93 -5.54
C ALA A 24 -14.31 0.62 -4.04
N LYS A 25 -13.07 0.27 -3.65
CA LYS A 25 -12.74 0.00 -2.25
C LYS A 25 -12.90 1.24 -1.36
N MET A 26 -12.51 2.42 -1.85
CA MET A 26 -12.69 3.68 -1.13
C MET A 26 -14.16 3.97 -0.83
N ARG A 27 -15.07 3.73 -1.79
CA ARG A 27 -16.52 3.82 -1.55
C ARG A 27 -16.96 2.82 -0.49
N ALA A 28 -16.55 1.56 -0.60
CA ALA A 28 -16.93 0.50 0.34
C ALA A 28 -16.47 0.78 1.79
N TYR A 29 -15.30 1.39 1.98
CA TYR A 29 -14.74 1.66 3.32
C TYR A 29 -14.92 3.12 3.79
N GLY A 30 -15.65 3.96 3.05
CA GLY A 30 -15.79 5.38 3.36
C GLY A 30 -14.44 6.10 3.50
N LEU A 31 -13.58 5.94 2.50
CA LEU A 31 -12.25 6.58 2.44
C LEU A 31 -12.26 7.68 1.39
N SER A 32 -11.76 8.87 1.76
CA SER A 32 -11.51 9.96 0.81
C SER A 32 -10.12 9.87 0.20
N GLU A 33 -9.92 10.50 -0.97
CA GLU A 33 -8.61 10.54 -1.62
C GLU A 33 -7.57 11.18 -0.69
N SER A 34 -7.93 12.28 -0.03
CA SER A 34 -7.07 12.95 0.96
C SER A 34 -6.67 12.01 2.12
N ARG A 35 -7.57 11.12 2.55
CA ARG A 35 -7.23 10.15 3.61
C ARG A 35 -6.22 9.13 3.12
N VAL A 36 -6.39 8.61 1.90
CA VAL A 36 -5.43 7.68 1.28
C VAL A 36 -4.08 8.35 1.03
N LEU A 37 -4.06 9.58 0.51
CA LEU A 37 -2.84 10.36 0.33
C LEU A 37 -2.10 10.59 1.66
N ARG A 38 -2.83 10.78 2.77
CA ARG A 38 -2.20 10.90 4.09
C ARG A 38 -1.44 9.63 4.49
N VAL A 39 -1.99 8.45 4.18
CA VAL A 39 -1.29 7.17 4.39
C VAL A 39 0.00 7.14 3.57
N ILE A 40 -0.04 7.58 2.31
CA ILE A 40 1.12 7.62 1.41
C ILE A 40 2.19 8.62 1.89
N HIS A 41 1.78 9.77 2.43
CA HIS A 41 2.71 10.82 2.87
C HIS A 41 3.31 10.57 4.26
N SER A 42 2.59 9.87 5.13
CA SER A 42 2.96 9.68 6.54
C SER A 42 2.61 8.27 7.03
N PRO A 43 3.18 7.22 6.41
CA PRO A 43 2.91 5.85 6.83
C PRO A 43 3.53 5.57 8.20
N HIS A 44 2.85 4.76 9.00
CA HIS A 44 3.41 4.16 10.21
C HIS A 44 4.11 2.82 9.91
N ARG A 45 3.71 2.17 8.81
CA ARG A 45 4.33 0.92 8.33
C ARG A 45 4.37 0.91 6.81
N ILE A 46 5.45 0.38 6.27
CA ILE A 46 5.70 0.19 4.84
C ILE A 46 6.06 -1.27 4.65
N GLU A 47 5.40 -1.94 3.72
CA GLU A 47 5.63 -3.33 3.35
C GLU A 47 5.73 -3.47 1.83
N GLU A 48 6.41 -4.54 1.38
CA GLU A 48 6.25 -4.99 0.00
C GLU A 48 4.78 -5.41 -0.21
N GLY A 49 4.20 -5.05 -1.35
CA GLY A 49 2.83 -5.44 -1.67
C GLY A 49 2.72 -6.90 -2.14
N VAL A 50 1.50 -7.38 -2.30
CA VAL A 50 1.25 -8.80 -2.65
C VAL A 50 1.67 -9.09 -4.09
N ALA A 51 1.46 -8.13 -4.99
CA ALA A 51 1.88 -8.22 -6.38
C ALA A 51 3.29 -7.64 -6.56
N GLU A 52 4.01 -8.12 -7.58
CA GLU A 52 5.35 -7.64 -7.89
C GLU A 52 5.39 -6.12 -8.09
N LYS A 53 6.49 -5.51 -7.60
CA LYS A 53 6.75 -4.06 -7.74
C LYS A 53 5.62 -3.20 -7.16
N THR A 54 4.89 -3.70 -6.19
CA THR A 54 3.89 -2.91 -5.44
C THR A 54 4.40 -2.64 -4.04
N VAL A 55 4.02 -1.49 -3.49
CA VAL A 55 4.33 -1.08 -2.12
C VAL A 55 3.02 -0.91 -1.39
N ALA A 56 2.93 -1.52 -0.20
CA ALA A 56 1.82 -1.35 0.72
C ALA A 56 2.23 -0.41 1.86
N MET A 57 1.42 0.59 2.12
CA MET A 57 1.61 1.55 3.20
C MET A 57 0.41 1.55 4.12
N MET A 58 0.67 1.72 5.41
CA MET A 58 -0.36 1.69 6.44
C MET A 58 -0.23 2.86 7.40
N GLN A 59 -1.36 3.44 7.77
CA GLN A 59 -1.46 4.40 8.88
C GLN A 59 -2.53 3.96 9.88
N ARG A 60 -2.18 3.97 11.16
CA ARG A 60 -3.12 3.67 12.25
C ARG A 60 -4.02 4.88 12.53
N THR A 61 -5.28 4.60 12.84
CA THR A 61 -6.28 5.58 13.25
C THR A 61 -6.87 5.16 14.60
N GLY A 62 -6.88 6.08 15.57
CA GLY A 62 -7.38 5.79 16.92
C GLY A 62 -6.44 4.91 17.75
N LYS A 63 -6.78 4.74 19.03
CA LYS A 63 -6.00 3.96 20.00
C LYS A 63 -6.44 2.50 20.05
N ALA A 64 -5.52 1.61 20.39
CA ALA A 64 -5.86 0.21 20.67
C ALA A 64 -6.89 0.10 21.83
N PRO A 65 -7.77 -0.92 21.84
CA PRO A 65 -7.99 -1.94 20.80
C PRO A 65 -9.00 -1.51 19.72
N LYS A 66 -9.72 -0.40 19.94
CA LYS A 66 -10.84 0.07 19.09
C LYS A 66 -10.40 0.78 17.81
N GLY A 67 -9.12 1.10 17.68
CA GLY A 67 -8.54 1.71 16.49
C GLY A 67 -8.59 0.79 15.27
N HIS A 68 -8.32 1.35 14.11
CA HIS A 68 -8.23 0.62 12.85
C HIS A 68 -7.03 1.11 12.06
N GLU A 69 -6.51 0.23 11.21
CA GLU A 69 -5.47 0.57 10.25
C GLU A 69 -6.10 0.91 8.90
N ILE A 70 -5.50 1.87 8.21
CA ILE A 70 -5.84 2.18 6.83
C ILE A 70 -4.66 1.78 5.98
N TRP A 71 -4.91 0.84 5.09
CA TRP A 71 -3.94 0.31 4.17
C TRP A 71 -4.16 0.92 2.79
N THR A 72 -3.06 1.16 2.08
CA THR A 72 -3.10 1.47 0.66
C THR A 72 -1.94 0.78 -0.06
N MET A 73 -2.22 0.27 -1.26
CA MET A 73 -1.23 -0.35 -2.11
C MET A 73 -1.14 0.43 -3.41
N PHE A 74 0.09 0.71 -3.85
CA PHE A 74 0.34 1.40 -5.09
C PHE A 74 1.57 0.84 -5.81
N GLN A 75 1.70 1.22 -7.07
CA GLN A 75 2.88 0.96 -7.89
C GLN A 75 3.37 2.26 -8.50
N ASP A 76 4.65 2.55 -8.37
CA ASP A 76 5.28 3.66 -9.06
C ASP A 76 5.62 3.25 -10.50
N ARG A 77 5.22 4.07 -11.48
CA ARG A 77 5.49 3.88 -12.92
C ARG A 77 6.01 5.19 -13.50
N GLY A 78 7.33 5.33 -13.61
CA GLY A 78 7.96 6.56 -14.07
C GLY A 78 7.63 7.73 -13.15
N VAL A 79 6.89 8.72 -13.66
CA VAL A 79 6.44 9.90 -12.89
C VAL A 79 5.08 9.72 -12.22
N GLU A 80 4.39 8.62 -12.51
CA GLU A 80 3.06 8.33 -11.98
C GLU A 80 3.13 7.38 -10.78
N ARG A 81 2.21 7.56 -9.84
CA ARG A 81 1.94 6.63 -8.74
C ARG A 81 0.53 6.09 -8.93
N ARG A 82 0.44 4.84 -9.35
CA ARG A 82 -0.83 4.15 -9.60
C ARG A 82 -1.32 3.51 -8.32
N VAL A 83 -2.36 4.08 -7.71
CA VAL A 83 -2.98 3.54 -6.50
C VAL A 83 -3.92 2.40 -6.89
N ILE A 84 -3.63 1.22 -6.35
CA ILE A 84 -4.28 -0.04 -6.72
C ILE A 84 -5.41 -0.35 -5.75
N SER A 85 -5.16 -0.29 -4.43
CA SER A 85 -6.17 -0.59 -3.41
C SER A 85 -6.05 0.32 -2.19
N ALA A 86 -7.16 0.50 -1.47
CA ALA A 86 -7.19 1.18 -0.18
C ALA A 86 -8.33 0.63 0.67
N TRP A 87 -8.08 0.26 1.93
CA TRP A 87 -9.05 -0.44 2.76
C TRP A 87 -8.78 -0.26 4.25
N ARG A 88 -9.77 -0.59 5.10
CA ARG A 88 -9.67 -0.51 6.57
C ARG A 88 -9.52 -1.91 7.16
N TYR A 89 -8.57 -2.08 8.07
CA TYR A 89 -8.42 -3.28 8.90
C TYR A 89 -8.83 -2.96 10.35
N PRO A 90 -9.76 -3.71 10.97
CA PRO A 90 -10.14 -3.49 12.36
C PRO A 90 -9.01 -3.94 13.31
N GLY A 91 -8.57 -3.07 14.21
CA GLY A 91 -7.47 -3.38 15.13
C GLY A 91 -6.10 -3.25 14.49
N VAL A 92 -5.23 -4.27 14.67
CA VAL A 92 -3.85 -4.31 14.18
C VAL A 92 -3.70 -5.51 13.26
N SER A 93 -3.30 -5.28 12.02
CA SER A 93 -3.09 -6.38 11.08
C SER A 93 -1.82 -7.16 11.42
N PRO A 94 -1.83 -8.49 11.22
CA PRO A 94 -0.67 -9.33 11.47
C PRO A 94 0.51 -8.88 10.60
N LYS A 95 1.73 -9.20 11.05
CA LYS A 95 2.91 -9.08 10.20
C LYS A 95 2.80 -10.12 9.08
N ARG A 96 3.24 -9.76 7.88
CA ARG A 96 3.19 -10.65 6.72
C ARG A 96 3.96 -11.94 6.99
N GLY A 97 3.31 -13.07 6.74
CA GLY A 97 3.90 -14.42 6.73
C GLY A 97 3.84 -15.02 5.32
N PRO A 98 4.42 -16.21 5.11
CA PRO A 98 4.29 -16.92 3.84
C PRO A 98 2.82 -17.21 3.52
N LEU A 99 2.49 -17.28 2.23
CA LEU A 99 1.17 -17.78 1.82
C LEU A 99 1.00 -19.21 2.35
N PRO A 100 -0.22 -19.60 2.77
CA PRO A 100 -0.51 -20.99 3.13
C PRO A 100 -0.10 -21.94 2.01
N LYS A 101 0.38 -23.13 2.37
CA LYS A 101 0.90 -24.10 1.40
C LYS A 101 -0.17 -24.51 0.40
N GLU A 102 -1.41 -24.63 0.86
CA GLU A 102 -2.57 -25.05 0.07
C GLU A 102 -2.81 -24.10 -1.11
N VAL A 103 -2.75 -22.78 -0.87
CA VAL A 103 -2.89 -21.76 -1.93
C VAL A 103 -1.71 -21.81 -2.89
N THR A 104 -0.52 -22.08 -2.37
CA THR A 104 0.70 -22.15 -3.17
C THR A 104 0.70 -23.38 -4.07
N GLU A 105 0.26 -24.52 -3.56
CA GLU A 105 0.10 -25.79 -4.29
C GLU A 105 -1.03 -25.71 -5.32
N GLU A 106 -2.14 -25.02 -5.02
CA GLU A 106 -3.22 -24.78 -6.00
C GLU A 106 -2.73 -23.97 -7.20
N ILE A 107 -2.02 -22.86 -6.95
CA ILE A 107 -1.47 -22.00 -8.02
C ILE A 107 -0.41 -22.77 -8.84
N ALA A 108 0.45 -23.54 -8.19
CA ALA A 108 1.46 -24.37 -8.85
C ALA A 108 0.83 -25.51 -9.67
N GLY A 109 -0.20 -26.17 -9.15
CA GLY A 109 -0.96 -27.21 -9.86
C GLY A 109 -1.76 -26.66 -11.05
N ALA A 110 -2.26 -25.43 -10.94
CA ALA A 110 -3.00 -24.74 -12.01
C ALA A 110 -2.11 -24.23 -13.15
N SER A 111 -0.80 -24.09 -12.94
CA SER A 111 0.16 -23.62 -13.95
C SER A 111 0.68 -24.71 -14.89
N GLY A 112 0.11 -25.93 -14.83
CA GLY A 112 0.38 -27.05 -15.73
C GLY A 112 -0.16 -26.91 -17.17
N PHE A 113 -0.62 -25.73 -17.60
CA PHE A 113 -0.97 -25.44 -19.00
C PHE A 113 -0.10 -24.30 -19.54
N VAL A 114 1.13 -24.65 -19.90
CA VAL A 114 1.97 -23.92 -20.86
C VAL A 114 2.84 -24.94 -21.58
N GLU A 115 2.30 -25.48 -22.68
CA GLU A 115 3.09 -25.77 -23.89
C GLU A 115 2.90 -24.61 -24.87
#